data_AF-A0A3D4P1R6-F1
#
_entry.id   AF-A0A3D4P1R6-F1
#
_cell.length_a   1.000
_cell.length_b   1.000
_cell.length_c   1.000
_cell.angle_alpha   90.00
_cell.angle_beta   90.00
_cell.angle_gamma   90.00
#
_symmetry.space_group_name_H-M   'P 1'
#
loop_
_entity.id
_entity.type
_entity.pdbx_description
1 polymer ?
#
loop_
_entity_poly.entity_id
_entity_poly.type
_entity_poly.pdbx_seq_one_letter_code
_entity_poly.pdbx_strand_id
1 'polypeptide(L)'
;MNSPELKERFLIEAQAAAYAEFVGKSLPTGYHWGIARGEYTPMIQLPQLGGFAVLAPYSNFTGKGPVPVGSLQGVTAYGAFDMAGNVREWCSNETPKGRLIRGGAWGDNTYMFDSLSQAPAMDRSAKNGFRCALYPEPEKISGSAFQMIKSLGLPLIEETTDYAKQKPVPDPIFRVYKEQFSYDKTDLKARLESRKESPEWSLEKVSFDAAYDGERVIAWLFLPKNAAPPFQTVIYMGGDAPVFQRSSQDIENYYEVPMFFSFLVKNGRAVLYPLYKGFFERGNDALIGVIETNWASHQWREVLIQQVKDLRRSIDYLETRPDIDCRKLAFEGMSFGSVLGPVILAVEDRFKASILLAGGFGLFGGQGLPEVNQVNYVSRVKTPTLMLNGKYDSFLPPETSSKPMFDLLGTPAEHKRQIYYETDHIPPVNEFIKETLAWLDKYLGPVGR
;
A
#
# COMPACT_ATOMS: atom_id res chain seq x y z
N MET A 1 12.50 -49.20 17.42
CA MET A 1 13.38 -48.13 16.89
C MET A 1 12.51 -46.91 16.67
N ASN A 2 12.57 -45.95 17.60
CA ASN A 2 11.99 -44.62 17.45
C ASN A 2 12.79 -43.89 16.37
N SER A 3 12.13 -43.39 15.33
CA SER A 3 12.72 -42.43 14.38
C SER A 3 12.16 -41.04 14.73
N PRO A 4 12.96 -40.14 15.32
CA PRO A 4 12.55 -38.77 15.66
C PRO A 4 12.69 -37.76 14.51
N GLU A 5 12.74 -38.19 13.24
CA GLU A 5 12.99 -37.28 12.11
C GLU A 5 11.96 -37.42 10.98
N LEU A 6 10.69 -37.17 11.29
CA LEU A 6 9.76 -36.60 10.31
C LEU A 6 9.67 -35.10 10.62
N LYS A 7 10.71 -34.35 10.26
CA LYS A 7 10.61 -32.89 10.14
C LYS A 7 9.43 -32.60 9.22
N GLU A 8 8.48 -31.82 9.69
CA GLU A 8 7.24 -31.41 9.03
C GLU A 8 7.47 -31.18 7.52
N ARG A 9 7.03 -32.13 6.69
CA ARG A 9 7.11 -31.98 5.23
C ARG A 9 5.97 -31.06 4.80
N PHE A 10 6.22 -29.76 4.79
CA PHE A 10 5.29 -28.78 4.25
C PHE A 10 4.99 -29.05 2.76
N LEU A 11 3.77 -28.75 2.35
CA LEU A 11 3.13 -29.23 1.12
C LEU A 11 3.44 -28.34 -0.10
N ILE A 12 3.99 -28.92 -1.15
CA ILE A 12 4.10 -28.26 -2.48
C ILE A 12 2.83 -28.47 -3.30
N GLU A 13 2.61 -27.64 -4.32
CA GLU A 13 1.39 -27.70 -5.14
C GLU A 13 1.18 -29.08 -5.78
N ALA A 14 2.21 -29.70 -6.36
CA ALA A 14 2.10 -31.02 -6.96
C ALA A 14 1.66 -32.12 -5.98
N GLN A 15 2.04 -32.01 -4.69
CA GLN A 15 1.60 -32.94 -3.65
C GLN A 15 0.12 -32.71 -3.30
N ALA A 16 -0.32 -31.45 -3.29
CA ALA A 16 -1.72 -31.09 -3.09
C ALA A 16 -2.61 -31.62 -4.23
N ALA A 17 -2.16 -31.44 -5.47
CA ALA A 17 -2.85 -31.92 -6.67
C ALA A 17 -2.96 -33.45 -6.68
N ALA A 18 -1.85 -34.17 -6.42
CA ALA A 18 -1.84 -35.63 -6.37
C ALA A 18 -2.77 -36.18 -5.27
N TYR A 19 -2.82 -35.53 -4.10
CA TYR A 19 -3.77 -35.93 -3.06
C TYR A 19 -5.22 -35.69 -3.49
N ALA A 20 -5.51 -34.54 -4.10
CA ALA A 20 -6.86 -34.22 -4.57
C ALA A 20 -7.34 -35.26 -5.60
N GLU A 21 -6.49 -35.64 -6.55
CA GLU A 21 -6.77 -36.68 -7.53
C GLU A 21 -6.98 -38.05 -6.86
N PHE A 22 -6.11 -38.42 -5.91
CA PHE A 22 -6.22 -39.67 -5.16
C PHE A 22 -7.58 -39.84 -4.47
N VAL A 23 -8.18 -38.76 -3.97
CA VAL A 23 -9.51 -38.78 -3.34
C VAL A 23 -10.67 -38.51 -4.32
N GLY A 24 -10.43 -38.59 -5.63
CA GLY A 24 -11.45 -38.41 -6.67
C GLY A 24 -11.94 -36.96 -6.79
N LYS A 25 -11.06 -35.99 -6.51
CA LYS A 25 -11.34 -34.55 -6.54
C LYS A 25 -10.26 -33.81 -7.34
N SER A 26 -10.27 -32.49 -7.29
CA SER A 26 -9.26 -31.64 -7.94
C SER A 26 -8.87 -30.47 -7.04
N LEU A 27 -7.76 -29.79 -7.32
CA LEU A 27 -7.55 -28.46 -6.78
C LEU A 27 -8.55 -27.49 -7.43
N PRO A 28 -9.12 -26.53 -6.66
CA PRO A 28 -9.98 -25.52 -7.24
C PRO A 28 -9.19 -24.67 -8.24
N THR A 29 -9.87 -24.23 -9.30
CA THR A 29 -9.35 -23.06 -10.04
C THR A 29 -9.55 -21.80 -9.21
N GLY A 30 -8.79 -20.74 -9.49
CA GLY A 30 -8.94 -19.43 -8.87
C GLY A 30 -10.35 -18.86 -9.04
N TYR A 31 -11.01 -19.15 -10.16
CA TYR A 31 -12.40 -18.77 -10.40
C TYR A 31 -13.37 -19.48 -9.44
N HIS A 32 -13.28 -20.81 -9.34
CA HIS A 32 -14.14 -21.57 -8.42
C HIS A 32 -13.83 -21.27 -6.96
N TRP A 33 -12.56 -21.02 -6.63
CA TRP A 33 -12.15 -20.55 -5.31
C TRP A 33 -12.81 -19.21 -4.99
N GLY A 34 -12.78 -18.25 -5.94
CA GLY A 34 -13.47 -16.97 -5.84
C GLY A 34 -14.97 -17.11 -5.60
N ILE A 35 -15.64 -18.00 -6.36
CA ILE A 35 -17.05 -18.32 -6.11
C ILE A 35 -17.25 -18.84 -4.68
N ALA A 36 -16.47 -19.85 -4.27
CA ALA A 36 -16.59 -20.45 -2.93
C ALA A 36 -16.35 -19.43 -1.81
N ARG A 37 -15.47 -18.44 -2.04
CA ARG A 37 -15.23 -17.32 -1.12
C ARG A 37 -16.43 -16.38 -0.99
N GLY A 38 -17.31 -16.34 -2.00
CA GLY A 38 -18.43 -15.41 -2.09
C GLY A 38 -18.16 -14.16 -2.91
N GLU A 39 -17.21 -14.19 -3.86
CA GLU A 39 -16.78 -13.03 -4.68
C GLU A 39 -17.94 -12.33 -5.42
N TYR A 40 -18.98 -13.09 -5.80
CA TYR A 40 -20.17 -12.57 -6.49
C TYR A 40 -21.38 -12.37 -5.57
N THR A 41 -21.15 -12.36 -4.25
CA THR A 41 -22.19 -12.12 -3.24
C THR A 41 -21.92 -10.81 -2.52
N PRO A 42 -22.96 -10.12 -2.03
CA PRO A 42 -22.79 -8.82 -1.38
C PRO A 42 -22.12 -8.88 0.00
N MET A 43 -21.57 -10.03 0.45
CA MET A 43 -20.97 -10.15 1.78
C MET A 43 -19.82 -9.16 2.00
N ILE A 44 -18.96 -8.94 0.99
CA ILE A 44 -17.86 -7.95 1.04
C ILE A 44 -17.79 -7.24 -0.29
N GLN A 45 -18.40 -6.06 -0.39
CA GLN A 45 -18.45 -5.29 -1.64
C GLN A 45 -17.21 -4.40 -1.86
N LEU A 46 -16.54 -3.95 -0.78
CA LEU A 46 -15.38 -3.05 -0.85
C LEU A 46 -14.24 -3.55 0.05
N PRO A 47 -13.50 -4.58 -0.39
CA PRO A 47 -12.30 -5.12 0.27
C PRO A 47 -11.36 -4.11 0.91
N GLN A 48 -11.02 -3.06 0.16
CA GLN A 48 -9.99 -2.07 0.48
C GLN A 48 -10.40 -1.12 1.61
N LEU A 49 -11.69 -1.07 1.96
CA LEU A 49 -12.23 -0.21 3.03
C LEU A 49 -12.39 -0.95 4.36
N GLY A 50 -11.51 -1.92 4.63
CA GLY A 50 -11.59 -2.76 5.83
C GLY A 50 -12.70 -3.81 5.76
N GLY A 51 -13.30 -4.06 4.60
CA GLY A 51 -14.32 -5.10 4.43
C GLY A 51 -13.85 -6.48 4.89
N PHE A 52 -12.58 -6.81 4.68
CA PHE A 52 -11.98 -8.05 5.21
C PHE A 52 -11.59 -7.99 6.68
N ALA A 53 -11.43 -6.80 7.26
CA ALA A 53 -11.27 -6.66 8.70
C ALA A 53 -12.53 -7.11 9.46
N VAL A 54 -13.73 -7.06 8.85
CA VAL A 54 -14.97 -7.59 9.44
C VAL A 54 -14.92 -9.12 9.60
N LEU A 55 -14.21 -9.83 8.73
CA LEU A 55 -14.03 -11.28 8.85
C LEU A 55 -12.90 -11.65 9.81
N ALA A 56 -11.98 -10.73 10.09
CA ALA A 56 -10.78 -11.01 10.88
C ALA A 56 -11.07 -11.61 12.26
N PRO A 57 -12.07 -11.14 13.05
CA PRO A 57 -12.40 -11.74 14.35
C PRO A 57 -12.86 -13.19 14.28
N TYR A 58 -13.36 -13.62 13.13
CA TYR A 58 -13.89 -14.97 12.89
C TYR A 58 -12.92 -15.85 12.11
N SER A 59 -11.74 -15.33 11.77
CA SER A 59 -10.74 -15.94 10.89
C SER A 59 -9.41 -16.10 11.61
N ASN A 60 -8.50 -16.90 11.05
CA ASN A 60 -7.24 -17.24 11.72
C ASN A 60 -6.08 -16.26 11.42
N PHE A 61 -6.36 -15.05 10.91
CA PHE A 61 -5.33 -14.07 10.53
C PHE A 61 -4.42 -13.64 11.68
N THR A 62 -4.88 -13.70 12.93
CA THR A 62 -4.06 -13.38 14.12
C THR A 62 -3.44 -14.61 14.78
N GLY A 63 -3.65 -15.79 14.20
CA GLY A 63 -3.14 -17.06 14.69
C GLY A 63 -1.63 -17.23 14.52
N LYS A 64 -1.12 -18.33 15.09
CA LYS A 64 0.30 -18.72 15.03
C LYS A 64 0.56 -19.97 14.20
N GLY A 65 -0.49 -20.57 13.66
CA GLY A 65 -0.46 -21.83 12.92
C GLY A 65 -1.86 -22.16 12.39
N PRO A 66 -1.99 -23.23 11.57
CA PRO A 66 -3.29 -23.65 11.08
C PRO A 66 -4.17 -24.16 12.22
N VAL A 67 -5.47 -23.97 12.08
CA VAL A 67 -6.49 -24.54 12.99
C VAL A 67 -7.37 -25.56 12.27
N PRO A 68 -7.97 -26.52 13.00
CA PRO A 68 -8.91 -27.48 12.40
C PRO A 68 -10.07 -26.77 11.70
N VAL A 69 -10.48 -27.28 10.53
CA VAL A 69 -11.63 -26.73 9.81
C VAL A 69 -12.90 -26.88 10.65
N GLY A 70 -13.71 -25.83 10.72
CA GLY A 70 -14.92 -25.70 11.52
C GLY A 70 -14.67 -25.28 12.98
N SER A 71 -13.42 -25.01 13.37
CA SER A 71 -13.10 -24.57 14.74
C SER A 71 -13.34 -23.08 14.97
N LEU A 72 -13.41 -22.28 13.91
CA LEU A 72 -13.77 -20.87 13.98
C LEU A 72 -15.19 -20.63 13.46
N GLN A 73 -15.68 -19.42 13.68
CA GLN A 73 -17.00 -18.98 13.20
C GLN A 73 -16.96 -18.47 11.74
N GLY A 74 -15.77 -18.38 11.14
CA GLY A 74 -15.56 -17.88 9.79
C GLY A 74 -16.16 -18.81 8.74
N VAL A 75 -17.21 -18.34 8.07
CA VAL A 75 -17.89 -19.07 7.00
C VAL A 75 -18.17 -18.14 5.82
N THR A 76 -18.02 -18.65 4.60
CA THR A 76 -18.33 -17.88 3.39
C THR A 76 -19.83 -17.90 3.07
N ALA A 77 -20.24 -17.11 2.07
CA ALA A 77 -21.64 -17.00 1.64
C ALA A 77 -22.25 -18.35 1.20
N TYR A 78 -21.40 -19.32 0.84
CA TYR A 78 -21.79 -20.65 0.40
C TYR A 78 -21.46 -21.75 1.42
N GLY A 79 -21.19 -21.39 2.68
CA GLY A 79 -21.00 -22.38 3.75
C GLY A 79 -19.59 -22.98 3.82
N ALA A 80 -18.60 -22.41 3.12
CA ALA A 80 -17.23 -22.89 3.21
C ALA A 80 -16.56 -22.32 4.47
N PHE A 81 -16.08 -23.21 5.34
CA PHE A 81 -15.40 -22.82 6.58
C PHE A 81 -13.94 -22.45 6.34
N ASP A 82 -13.45 -21.50 7.15
CA ASP A 82 -12.04 -21.19 7.36
C ASP A 82 -11.22 -20.95 6.07
N MET A 83 -11.86 -20.40 5.04
CA MET A 83 -11.18 -19.97 3.80
C MET A 83 -10.26 -18.76 4.02
N ALA A 84 -10.59 -17.94 5.02
CA ALA A 84 -9.89 -16.69 5.32
C ALA A 84 -8.86 -16.90 6.43
N GLY A 85 -7.59 -16.60 6.14
CA GLY A 85 -6.56 -16.48 7.15
C GLY A 85 -6.11 -17.77 7.82
N ASN A 86 -6.60 -18.95 7.39
CA ASN A 86 -6.09 -20.23 7.87
C ASN A 86 -4.85 -20.60 7.08
N VAL A 87 -4.97 -21.26 5.93
CA VAL A 87 -3.84 -21.48 5.01
C VAL A 87 -4.03 -20.64 3.76
N ARG A 88 -2.91 -20.29 3.13
CA ARG A 88 -2.84 -19.92 1.73
C ARG A 88 -3.12 -21.15 0.89
N GLU A 89 -4.08 -21.10 -0.01
CA GLU A 89 -4.54 -22.29 -0.72
C GLU A 89 -4.07 -22.35 -2.16
N TRP A 90 -3.38 -23.44 -2.49
CA TRP A 90 -3.02 -23.77 -3.86
C TRP A 90 -4.26 -23.90 -4.74
N CYS A 91 -4.24 -23.20 -5.86
CA CYS A 91 -5.19 -23.35 -6.95
C CYS A 91 -4.50 -23.97 -8.17
N SER A 92 -5.26 -24.63 -9.03
CA SER A 92 -4.72 -25.33 -10.22
C SER A 92 -4.15 -24.40 -11.29
N ASN A 93 -4.49 -23.10 -11.28
CA ASN A 93 -4.04 -22.16 -12.29
C ASN A 93 -2.53 -21.88 -12.17
N GLU A 94 -1.86 -21.84 -13.33
CA GLU A 94 -0.49 -21.34 -13.42
C GLU A 94 -0.46 -19.82 -13.30
N THR A 95 0.67 -19.29 -12.84
CA THR A 95 0.99 -17.85 -12.79
C THR A 95 2.41 -17.62 -13.31
N PRO A 96 2.79 -16.39 -13.68
CA PRO A 96 4.14 -16.12 -14.18
C PRO A 96 5.28 -16.54 -13.25
N LYS A 97 5.03 -16.62 -11.92
CA LYS A 97 6.03 -17.07 -10.93
C LYS A 97 5.70 -18.42 -10.28
N GLY A 98 4.80 -19.21 -10.88
CA GLY A 98 4.50 -20.57 -10.43
C GLY A 98 3.01 -20.89 -10.44
N ARG A 99 2.41 -20.95 -9.25
CA ARG A 99 1.02 -21.37 -9.05
C ARG A 99 0.25 -20.29 -8.31
N LEU A 100 -1.05 -20.21 -8.61
CA LEU A 100 -1.95 -19.30 -7.93
C LEU A 100 -2.16 -19.74 -6.48
N ILE A 101 -2.08 -18.76 -5.57
CA ILE A 101 -2.41 -18.91 -4.16
C ILE A 101 -3.51 -17.91 -3.79
N ARG A 102 -4.48 -18.35 -2.99
CA ARG A 102 -5.58 -17.51 -2.48
C ARG A 102 -5.74 -17.62 -0.96
N GLY A 103 -6.54 -16.75 -0.35
CA GLY A 103 -7.07 -16.91 1.01
C GLY A 103 -6.33 -16.21 2.14
N GLY A 104 -5.00 -16.07 2.01
CA GLY A 104 -4.13 -15.61 3.09
C GLY A 104 -4.05 -16.62 4.25
N ALA A 105 -2.90 -16.69 4.91
CA ALA A 105 -2.66 -17.60 6.01
C ALA A 105 -2.66 -16.88 7.37
N TRP A 106 -2.49 -17.64 8.45
CA TRP A 106 -2.30 -17.07 9.77
C TRP A 106 -1.11 -16.10 9.79
N GLY A 107 -1.29 -14.98 10.49
CA GLY A 107 -0.32 -13.90 10.54
C GLY A 107 -0.15 -13.12 9.24
N ASP A 108 -0.95 -13.38 8.20
CA ASP A 108 -1.05 -12.50 7.05
C ASP A 108 -2.04 -11.36 7.31
N ASN A 109 -1.96 -10.30 6.50
CA ASN A 109 -2.94 -9.22 6.56
C ASN A 109 -4.30 -9.66 6.01
N THR A 110 -5.38 -9.09 6.55
CA THR A 110 -6.75 -9.51 6.26
C THR A 110 -7.16 -9.33 4.80
N TYR A 111 -6.62 -8.34 4.10
CA TYR A 111 -6.90 -8.14 2.67
C TYR A 111 -6.44 -9.32 1.80
N MET A 112 -5.51 -10.15 2.29
CA MET A 112 -5.04 -11.35 1.59
C MET A 112 -6.14 -12.38 1.35
N PHE A 113 -7.29 -12.25 2.01
CA PHE A 113 -8.43 -13.12 1.72
C PHE A 113 -8.90 -13.03 0.27
N ASP A 114 -8.81 -11.85 -0.35
CA ASP A 114 -9.26 -11.65 -1.73
C ASP A 114 -8.13 -11.71 -2.75
N SER A 115 -6.97 -11.18 -2.38
CA SER A 115 -5.82 -11.03 -3.27
C SER A 115 -5.53 -12.30 -4.06
N LEU A 116 -5.34 -12.12 -5.36
CA LEU A 116 -4.68 -13.12 -6.18
C LEU A 116 -3.19 -13.03 -5.85
N SER A 117 -2.63 -14.08 -5.25
CA SER A 117 -1.18 -14.14 -4.97
C SER A 117 -0.55 -15.31 -5.73
N GLN A 118 0.77 -15.41 -5.71
CA GLN A 118 1.50 -16.47 -6.39
C GLN A 118 2.71 -16.93 -5.59
N ALA A 119 3.04 -18.20 -5.74
CA ALA A 119 4.29 -18.75 -5.23
C ALA A 119 4.88 -19.78 -6.20
N PRO A 120 6.21 -20.00 -6.16
CA PRO A 120 6.84 -21.10 -6.88
C PRO A 120 6.14 -22.42 -6.56
N ALA A 121 5.93 -23.28 -7.56
CA ALA A 121 5.22 -24.56 -7.35
C ALA A 121 5.90 -25.47 -6.32
N MET A 122 7.19 -25.27 -6.07
CA MET A 122 8.01 -25.99 -5.09
C MET A 122 8.07 -25.31 -3.71
N ASP A 123 7.35 -24.20 -3.51
CA ASP A 123 7.34 -23.49 -2.24
C ASP A 123 6.75 -24.37 -1.13
N ARG A 124 7.50 -24.51 -0.05
CA ARG A 124 7.18 -25.34 1.12
C ARG A 124 6.90 -24.48 2.34
N SER A 125 6.37 -23.27 2.14
CA SER A 125 5.98 -22.45 3.28
C SER A 125 4.99 -23.21 4.14
N ALA A 126 5.19 -23.15 5.46
CA ALA A 126 4.25 -23.70 6.42
C ALA A 126 2.84 -23.12 6.23
N LYS A 127 2.75 -21.89 5.70
CA LYS A 127 1.50 -21.16 5.43
C LYS A 127 0.69 -21.73 4.26
N ASN A 128 1.27 -22.57 3.42
CA ASN A 128 0.59 -23.09 2.24
C ASN A 128 -0.14 -24.40 2.55
N GLY A 129 -1.35 -24.49 2.04
CA GLY A 129 -2.22 -25.65 2.11
C GLY A 129 -3.11 -25.70 0.88
N PHE A 130 -4.24 -26.38 0.98
CA PHE A 130 -5.15 -26.57 -0.14
C PHE A 130 -6.53 -27.01 0.36
N ARG A 131 -7.51 -26.89 -0.53
CA ARG A 131 -8.79 -27.57 -0.41
C ARG A 131 -9.08 -28.34 -1.70
N CYS A 132 -9.90 -29.37 -1.59
CA CYS A 132 -10.34 -30.11 -2.76
C CYS A 132 -11.67 -29.57 -3.27
N ALA A 133 -11.79 -29.41 -4.58
CA ALA A 133 -13.04 -29.16 -5.29
C ALA A 133 -13.57 -30.46 -5.88
N LEU A 134 -14.88 -30.67 -5.75
CA LEU A 134 -15.60 -31.71 -6.49
C LEU A 134 -16.37 -31.05 -7.62
N TYR A 135 -16.16 -31.52 -8.84
CA TYR A 135 -16.86 -31.07 -10.02
C TYR A 135 -17.77 -32.21 -10.50
N PRO A 136 -19.09 -32.15 -10.26
CA PRO A 136 -20.00 -33.22 -10.66
C PRO A 136 -20.09 -33.39 -12.19
N GLU A 137 -19.94 -32.31 -12.93
CA GLU A 137 -20.04 -32.23 -14.40
C GLU A 137 -18.81 -31.50 -14.97
N PRO A 138 -17.60 -32.08 -14.85
CA PRO A 138 -16.35 -31.40 -15.21
C PRO A 138 -16.31 -30.99 -16.69
N GLU A 139 -17.00 -31.71 -17.56
CA GLU A 139 -17.14 -31.42 -19.00
C GLU A 139 -17.90 -30.12 -19.29
N LYS A 140 -18.70 -29.61 -18.33
CA LYS A 140 -19.41 -28.33 -18.47
C LYS A 140 -18.57 -27.13 -18.04
N ILE A 141 -17.41 -27.36 -17.44
CA ILE A 141 -16.53 -26.28 -16.98
C ILE A 141 -15.82 -25.70 -18.20
N SER A 142 -16.00 -24.41 -18.44
CA SER A 142 -15.25 -23.71 -19.49
C SER A 142 -13.75 -23.85 -19.25
N GLY A 143 -13.00 -24.20 -20.31
CA GLY A 143 -11.53 -24.27 -20.26
C GLY A 143 -10.86 -22.96 -19.81
N SER A 144 -11.55 -21.82 -19.97
CA SER A 144 -11.08 -20.52 -19.46
C SER A 144 -10.86 -20.51 -17.95
N ALA A 145 -11.59 -21.31 -17.17
CA ALA A 145 -11.42 -21.39 -15.72
C ALA A 145 -10.05 -21.94 -15.31
N PHE A 146 -9.40 -22.73 -16.17
CA PHE A 146 -8.11 -23.38 -15.93
C PHE A 146 -6.93 -22.64 -16.57
N GLN A 147 -7.19 -21.56 -17.31
CA GLN A 147 -6.13 -20.82 -17.97
C GLN A 147 -5.16 -20.22 -16.96
N MET A 148 -3.91 -20.03 -17.41
CA MET A 148 -2.90 -19.29 -16.67
C MET A 148 -3.45 -17.92 -16.28
N ILE A 149 -3.38 -17.61 -14.98
CA ILE A 149 -3.69 -16.28 -14.48
C ILE A 149 -2.49 -15.40 -14.79
N LYS A 150 -2.56 -14.75 -15.94
CA LYS A 150 -1.52 -13.82 -16.37
C LYS A 150 -1.51 -12.58 -15.44
N SER A 151 -2.67 -12.12 -14.95
CA SER A 151 -2.87 -10.90 -14.14
C SER A 151 -3.36 -11.27 -12.75
N LEU A 152 -2.67 -10.81 -11.71
CA LEU A 152 -3.06 -11.01 -10.32
C LEU A 152 -3.84 -9.81 -9.72
N GLY A 153 -4.57 -9.06 -10.55
CA GLY A 153 -5.47 -7.99 -10.09
C GLY A 153 -5.24 -6.60 -10.68
N LEU A 154 -4.31 -6.45 -11.63
CA LEU A 154 -4.15 -5.23 -12.45
C LEU A 154 -4.02 -5.63 -13.92
N PRO A 155 -4.59 -4.88 -14.88
CA PRO A 155 -4.48 -5.22 -16.30
C PRO A 155 -3.00 -5.47 -16.63
N LEU A 156 -2.71 -6.66 -17.13
CA LEU A 156 -1.39 -6.98 -17.66
C LEU A 156 -1.07 -5.97 -18.72
N ILE A 157 -0.07 -5.15 -18.43
CA ILE A 157 0.76 -4.67 -19.50
C ILE A 157 1.78 -5.79 -19.68
N GLU A 158 1.70 -6.50 -20.80
CA GLU A 158 2.58 -7.64 -21.15
C GLU A 158 4.08 -7.22 -21.17
N GLU A 159 4.38 -5.93 -21.08
CA GLU A 159 5.72 -5.37 -20.96
C GLU A 159 5.94 -4.78 -19.56
N THR A 160 6.66 -5.51 -18.71
CA THR A 160 7.25 -4.92 -17.50
C THR A 160 8.38 -3.98 -17.93
N THR A 161 8.32 -2.70 -17.55
CA THR A 161 9.40 -1.75 -17.83
C THR A 161 10.68 -2.20 -17.14
N ASP A 162 11.73 -2.42 -17.92
CA ASP A 162 13.08 -2.62 -17.39
C ASP A 162 13.68 -1.27 -16.99
N TYR A 163 13.44 -0.86 -15.75
CA TYR A 163 13.94 0.41 -15.22
C TYR A 163 15.47 0.51 -15.20
N ALA A 164 16.19 -0.61 -15.22
CA ALA A 164 17.65 -0.59 -15.32
C ALA A 164 18.13 -0.10 -16.69
N LYS A 165 17.29 -0.21 -17.74
CA LYS A 165 17.58 0.29 -19.09
C LYS A 165 17.06 1.70 -19.34
N GLN A 166 16.20 2.22 -18.47
CA GLN A 166 15.66 3.57 -18.63
C GLN A 166 16.73 4.61 -18.33
N LYS A 167 16.80 5.64 -19.18
CA LYS A 167 17.72 6.76 -18.99
C LYS A 167 16.92 7.98 -18.55
N PRO A 168 17.11 8.47 -17.31
CA PRO A 168 16.52 9.73 -16.88
C PRO A 168 16.91 10.87 -17.83
N VAL A 169 16.00 11.83 -18.00
CA VAL A 169 16.30 13.02 -18.80
C VAL A 169 17.51 13.79 -18.24
N PRO A 170 18.29 14.50 -19.10
CA PRO A 170 19.38 15.36 -18.65
C PRO A 170 18.90 16.51 -17.74
N ASP A 171 19.80 17.04 -16.91
CA ASP A 171 19.48 18.08 -15.92
C ASP A 171 18.79 19.34 -16.50
N PRO A 172 19.15 19.87 -17.68
CA PRO A 172 18.43 21.00 -18.25
C PRO A 172 16.95 20.71 -18.51
N ILE A 173 16.62 19.51 -18.97
CA ILE A 173 15.23 19.08 -19.20
C ILE A 173 14.51 18.84 -17.87
N PHE A 174 15.19 18.21 -16.92
CA PHE A 174 14.63 18.02 -15.59
C PHE A 174 14.27 19.34 -14.90
N ARG A 175 15.07 20.41 -15.07
CA ARG A 175 14.73 21.73 -14.52
C ARG A 175 13.39 22.25 -15.05
N VAL A 176 13.09 22.02 -16.33
CA VAL A 176 11.78 22.35 -16.91
C VAL A 176 10.67 21.52 -16.25
N TYR A 177 10.91 20.22 -16.05
CA TYR A 177 9.94 19.36 -15.36
C TYR A 177 9.75 19.73 -13.89
N LYS A 178 10.80 20.16 -13.17
CA LYS A 178 10.68 20.65 -11.79
C LYS A 178 9.84 21.94 -11.73
N GLU A 179 9.96 22.80 -12.73
CA GLU A 179 9.29 24.12 -12.76
C GLU A 179 7.77 24.03 -12.85
N GLN A 180 7.19 22.95 -13.41
CA GLN A 180 5.74 22.80 -13.49
C GLN A 180 5.06 22.75 -12.10
N PHE A 181 5.81 22.38 -11.05
CA PHE A 181 5.35 22.33 -9.67
C PHE A 181 5.52 23.65 -8.93
N SER A 182 6.19 24.64 -9.53
CA SER A 182 6.35 25.97 -8.95
C SER A 182 5.03 26.74 -8.91
N TYR A 183 4.97 27.67 -7.96
CA TYR A 183 3.90 28.64 -7.81
C TYR A 183 4.44 29.82 -6.99
N ASP A 184 3.86 31.00 -7.20
CA ASP A 184 4.14 32.16 -6.36
C ASP A 184 3.51 31.96 -4.98
N LYS A 185 4.27 32.24 -3.91
CA LYS A 185 3.73 32.20 -2.56
C LYS A 185 2.68 33.30 -2.42
N THR A 186 1.44 32.90 -2.23
CA THR A 186 0.31 33.78 -1.94
C THR A 186 -0.18 33.56 -0.52
N ASP A 187 -0.94 34.53 0.01
CA ASP A 187 -1.62 34.38 1.30
C ASP A 187 -2.45 33.07 1.30
N LEU A 188 -2.25 32.27 2.35
CA LEU A 188 -2.94 31.00 2.53
C LEU A 188 -4.42 31.17 2.84
N LYS A 189 -4.83 32.32 3.39
CA LYS A 189 -6.18 32.53 3.94
C LYS A 189 -6.61 31.31 4.77
N ALA A 190 -5.70 30.84 5.62
CA ALA A 190 -5.86 29.62 6.38
C ALA A 190 -7.01 29.76 7.39
N ARG A 191 -7.77 28.70 7.60
CA ARG A 191 -8.90 28.64 8.52
C ARG A 191 -8.83 27.34 9.32
N LEU A 192 -9.12 27.45 10.62
CA LEU A 192 -9.45 26.31 11.46
C LEU A 192 -10.94 26.02 11.26
N GLU A 193 -11.26 24.91 10.62
CA GLU A 193 -12.64 24.49 10.32
C GLU A 193 -13.26 23.79 11.54
N SER A 194 -12.49 22.95 12.22
CA SER A 194 -12.92 22.30 13.45
C SER A 194 -11.72 21.86 14.29
N ARG A 195 -11.97 21.67 15.59
CA ARG A 195 -11.00 21.10 16.53
C ARG A 195 -11.71 20.11 17.44
N LYS A 196 -11.08 18.95 17.63
CA LYS A 196 -11.53 17.91 18.55
C LYS A 196 -10.39 17.54 19.48
N GLU A 197 -10.72 17.35 20.75
CA GLU A 197 -9.77 16.94 21.78
C GLU A 197 -10.05 15.49 22.16
N SER A 198 -9.01 14.64 22.13
CA SER A 198 -9.05 13.28 22.68
C SER A 198 -7.98 13.15 23.78
N PRO A 199 -7.98 12.07 24.59
CA PRO A 199 -6.88 11.81 25.52
C PRO A 199 -5.52 11.63 24.82
N GLU A 200 -5.51 11.16 23.56
CA GLU A 200 -4.29 10.83 22.83
C GLU A 200 -3.72 12.04 22.04
N TRP A 201 -4.59 12.87 21.46
CA TRP A 201 -4.20 13.99 20.60
C TRP A 201 -5.24 15.10 20.54
N SER A 202 -4.81 16.28 20.07
CA SER A 202 -5.70 17.31 19.53
C SER A 202 -5.77 17.12 18.01
N LEU A 203 -6.97 17.08 17.45
CA LEU A 203 -7.20 16.93 16.02
C LEU A 203 -7.81 18.22 15.46
N GLU A 204 -7.15 18.82 14.48
CA GLU A 204 -7.59 20.03 13.81
C GLU A 204 -7.90 19.75 12.35
N LYS A 205 -9.11 20.12 11.89
CA LYS A 205 -9.41 20.25 10.47
C LYS A 205 -9.08 21.67 10.05
N VAL A 206 -8.18 21.82 9.09
CA VAL A 206 -7.76 23.13 8.59
C VAL A 206 -7.99 23.20 7.09
N SER A 207 -8.22 24.40 6.58
CA SER A 207 -8.28 24.64 5.14
C SER A 207 -7.49 25.88 4.75
N PHE A 208 -6.93 25.90 3.55
CA PHE A 208 -6.17 27.03 3.01
C PHE A 208 -6.22 27.04 1.48
N ASP A 209 -5.97 28.20 0.88
CA ASP A 209 -6.00 28.39 -0.57
C ASP A 209 -4.94 27.51 -1.25
N ALA A 210 -5.38 26.69 -2.19
CA ALA A 210 -4.51 25.93 -3.09
C ALA A 210 -3.76 26.88 -4.03
N ALA A 211 -2.71 26.38 -4.69
CA ALA A 211 -1.91 27.17 -5.63
C ALA A 211 -2.51 27.23 -7.06
N TYR A 212 -3.76 26.83 -7.24
CA TYR A 212 -4.42 26.69 -8.54
C TYR A 212 -5.95 26.79 -8.42
N ASP A 213 -6.61 27.15 -9.52
CA ASP A 213 -8.06 27.12 -9.78
C ASP A 213 -8.99 27.73 -8.71
N GLY A 214 -8.46 28.54 -7.79
CA GLY A 214 -9.21 29.08 -6.66
C GLY A 214 -9.71 28.01 -5.67
N GLU A 215 -9.15 26.80 -5.72
CA GLU A 215 -9.50 25.71 -4.80
C GLU A 215 -8.94 25.95 -3.39
N ARG A 216 -9.45 25.18 -2.43
CA ARG A 216 -8.88 25.07 -1.09
C ARG A 216 -8.39 23.66 -0.83
N VAL A 217 -7.20 23.55 -0.24
CA VAL A 217 -6.69 22.31 0.35
C VAL A 217 -7.34 22.15 1.72
N ILE A 218 -7.78 20.95 2.02
CA ILE A 218 -8.22 20.54 3.36
C ILE A 218 -7.11 19.67 3.93
N ALA A 219 -6.74 19.86 5.19
CA ALA A 219 -5.79 19.00 5.87
C ALA A 219 -6.25 18.71 7.30
N TRP A 220 -5.93 17.50 7.77
CA TRP A 220 -6.13 17.10 9.15
C TRP A 220 -4.77 17.11 9.87
N LEU A 221 -4.66 17.90 10.93
CA LEU A 221 -3.45 18.01 11.74
C LEU A 221 -3.67 17.33 13.09
N PHE A 222 -2.93 16.25 13.33
CA PHE A 222 -2.91 15.50 14.56
C PHE A 222 -1.75 15.99 15.42
N LEU A 223 -2.05 16.54 16.59
CA LEU A 223 -1.07 17.08 17.53
C LEU A 223 -0.98 16.18 18.77
N PRO A 224 0.21 15.67 19.11
CA PRO A 224 0.37 14.77 20.25
C PRO A 224 0.19 15.51 21.58
N LYS A 225 -0.39 14.84 22.58
CA LYS A 225 -0.50 15.38 23.96
C LYS A 225 0.63 14.97 24.89
N ASN A 226 1.47 14.02 24.48
CA ASN A 226 2.57 13.46 25.26
C ASN A 226 3.95 14.00 24.85
N ALA A 227 3.99 15.13 24.15
CA ALA A 227 5.19 15.84 23.75
C ALA A 227 4.95 17.35 23.82
N ALA A 228 6.03 18.13 23.95
CA ALA A 228 5.96 19.58 23.94
C ALA A 228 6.24 20.17 22.55
N PRO A 229 5.55 21.25 22.12
CA PRO A 229 5.90 21.97 20.91
C PRO A 229 7.27 22.68 21.04
N PRO A 230 7.93 23.03 19.92
CA PRO A 230 7.47 22.83 18.55
C PRO A 230 7.66 21.37 18.09
N PHE A 231 6.61 20.80 17.48
CA PHE A 231 6.57 19.38 17.12
C PHE A 231 7.41 19.06 15.89
N GLN A 232 8.05 17.89 15.91
CA GLN A 232 8.46 17.21 14.67
C GLN A 232 7.20 16.75 13.95
N THR A 233 7.15 16.94 12.62
CA THR A 233 5.93 16.67 11.86
C THR A 233 6.20 15.73 10.70
N VAL A 234 5.37 14.70 10.59
CA VAL A 234 5.32 13.82 9.42
C VAL A 234 4.14 14.23 8.54
N ILE A 235 4.40 14.43 7.26
CA ILE A 235 3.37 14.71 6.26
C ILE A 235 3.05 13.40 5.56
N TYR A 236 1.81 12.96 5.68
CA TYR A 236 1.36 11.66 5.22
C TYR A 236 0.67 11.76 3.85
N MET A 237 0.96 10.80 2.97
CA MET A 237 0.19 10.53 1.76
C MET A 237 -0.16 9.04 1.72
N GLY A 238 -1.46 8.75 1.78
CA GLY A 238 -1.97 7.39 1.81
C GLY A 238 -1.91 6.64 0.49
N GLY A 239 -2.57 5.49 0.48
CA GLY A 239 -2.79 4.71 -0.73
C GLY A 239 -3.79 5.38 -1.68
N ASP A 240 -4.36 4.59 -2.59
CA ASP A 240 -5.37 5.03 -3.55
C ASP A 240 -6.80 4.94 -3.01
N ALA A 241 -7.05 4.18 -1.94
CA ALA A 241 -8.38 4.03 -1.34
C ALA A 241 -9.14 5.35 -1.04
N PRO A 242 -8.49 6.47 -0.66
CA PRO A 242 -9.14 7.77 -0.52
C PRO A 242 -9.83 8.30 -1.79
N VAL A 243 -9.43 7.83 -2.98
CA VAL A 243 -10.03 8.19 -4.28
C VAL A 243 -11.50 7.75 -4.37
N PHE A 244 -11.87 6.69 -3.65
CA PHE A 244 -13.24 6.17 -3.58
C PHE A 244 -14.06 6.73 -2.41
N GLN A 245 -13.45 7.54 -1.55
CA GLN A 245 -14.14 8.22 -0.47
C GLN A 245 -14.63 9.59 -0.93
N ARG A 246 -15.69 10.08 -0.28
CA ARG A 246 -16.27 11.41 -0.55
C ARG A 246 -16.38 12.28 0.69
N SER A 247 -16.00 11.77 1.86
CA SER A 247 -16.05 12.49 3.13
C SER A 247 -14.91 12.07 4.04
N SER A 248 -14.22 13.06 4.61
CA SER A 248 -13.20 12.88 5.64
C SER A 248 -13.74 13.20 7.04
N GLN A 249 -15.06 13.34 7.22
CA GLN A 249 -15.63 13.74 8.51
C GLN A 249 -15.25 12.78 9.66
N ASP A 250 -15.08 11.49 9.36
CA ASP A 250 -14.69 10.46 10.32
C ASP A 250 -13.23 10.01 10.14
N ILE A 251 -12.33 10.95 9.82
CA ILE A 251 -10.94 10.66 9.47
C ILE A 251 -10.21 9.81 10.53
N GLU A 252 -10.50 9.99 11.82
CA GLU A 252 -9.83 9.23 12.89
C GLU A 252 -10.07 7.72 12.81
N ASN A 253 -11.26 7.32 12.34
CA ASN A 253 -11.64 5.93 12.18
C ASN A 253 -11.37 5.39 10.78
N TYR A 254 -10.99 6.26 9.83
CA TYR A 254 -10.57 5.82 8.51
C TYR A 254 -9.34 4.94 8.62
N TYR A 255 -9.40 3.72 8.09
CA TYR A 255 -8.48 2.62 8.41
C TYR A 255 -6.98 2.96 8.28
N GLU A 256 -6.61 3.88 7.39
CA GLU A 256 -5.22 4.30 7.23
C GLU A 256 -4.66 5.00 8.46
N VAL A 257 -5.48 5.70 9.24
CA VAL A 257 -5.05 6.42 10.44
C VAL A 257 -4.57 5.46 11.52
N PRO A 258 -5.40 4.53 12.05
CA PRO A 258 -4.96 3.58 13.05
C PRO A 258 -3.87 2.64 12.51
N MET A 259 -3.91 2.30 11.21
CA MET A 259 -2.97 1.37 10.61
C MET A 259 -1.60 2.00 10.37
N PHE A 260 -1.51 3.11 9.63
CA PHE A 260 -0.24 3.54 9.04
C PHE A 260 0.46 4.68 9.76
N PHE A 261 -0.22 5.52 10.55
CA PHE A 261 0.48 6.67 11.14
C PHE A 261 0.08 7.06 12.56
N SER A 262 -1.03 6.55 13.12
CA SER A 262 -1.45 6.94 14.49
C SER A 262 -0.37 6.68 15.55
N PHE A 263 0.49 5.67 15.33
CA PHE A 263 1.62 5.38 16.19
C PHE A 263 2.63 6.53 16.25
N LEU A 264 2.76 7.34 15.19
CA LEU A 264 3.64 8.53 15.19
C LEU A 264 3.15 9.56 16.20
N VAL A 265 1.83 9.81 16.22
CA VAL A 265 1.18 10.71 17.17
C VAL A 265 1.29 10.18 18.58
N LYS A 266 1.01 8.88 18.78
CA LYS A 266 1.18 8.23 20.09
C LYS A 266 2.64 8.23 20.58
N ASN A 267 3.61 8.41 19.69
CA ASN A 267 5.03 8.56 20.03
C ASN A 267 5.52 10.01 19.96
N GLY A 268 4.61 10.99 20.00
CA GLY A 268 4.93 12.40 20.23
C GLY A 268 5.35 13.19 18.99
N ARG A 269 5.04 12.71 17.78
CA ARG A 269 5.20 13.46 16.53
C ARG A 269 3.86 13.94 16.01
N ALA A 270 3.80 15.18 15.54
CA ALA A 270 2.62 15.65 14.83
C ALA A 270 2.51 14.94 13.46
N VAL A 271 1.29 14.74 12.99
CA VAL A 271 1.04 14.25 11.63
C VAL A 271 0.10 15.21 10.92
N LEU A 272 0.50 15.64 9.72
CA LEU A 272 -0.39 16.35 8.80
C LEU A 272 -0.84 15.37 7.72
N TYR A 273 -2.15 15.20 7.55
CA TYR A 273 -2.75 14.45 6.45
C TYR A 273 -3.51 15.44 5.53
N PRO A 274 -2.85 15.96 4.48
CA PRO A 274 -3.53 16.71 3.43
C PRO A 274 -4.49 15.82 2.65
N LEU A 275 -5.68 16.32 2.36
CA LEU A 275 -6.57 15.69 1.39
C LEU A 275 -6.12 16.18 0.02
N TYR A 276 -5.35 15.37 -0.68
CA TYR A 276 -4.81 15.68 -2.00
C TYR A 276 -5.93 15.77 -3.05
N LYS A 277 -5.68 16.46 -4.17
CA LYS A 277 -6.60 16.48 -5.31
C LYS A 277 -7.00 15.06 -5.70
N GLY A 278 -8.30 14.81 -5.83
CA GLY A 278 -8.85 13.50 -6.12
C GLY A 278 -9.23 12.67 -4.89
N PHE A 279 -8.80 13.05 -3.68
CA PHE A 279 -9.08 12.30 -2.45
C PHE A 279 -10.26 12.87 -1.68
N PHE A 280 -11.08 12.00 -1.10
CA PHE A 280 -12.23 12.36 -0.24
C PHE A 280 -13.14 13.43 -0.88
N GLU A 281 -13.42 14.53 -0.17
CA GLU A 281 -14.27 15.64 -0.65
C GLU A 281 -13.70 16.33 -1.90
N ARG A 282 -12.43 16.08 -2.24
CA ARG A 282 -11.75 16.66 -3.41
C ARG A 282 -11.70 15.70 -4.60
N GLY A 283 -12.43 14.58 -4.51
CA GLY A 283 -12.62 13.59 -5.57
C GLY A 283 -13.93 13.72 -6.33
N ASN A 284 -13.98 13.08 -7.49
CA ASN A 284 -15.20 12.84 -8.27
C ASN A 284 -14.96 11.63 -9.19
N ASP A 285 -16.01 11.13 -9.85
CA ASP A 285 -15.93 9.90 -10.63
C ASP A 285 -15.00 10.00 -11.84
N ALA A 286 -14.85 11.19 -12.43
CA ALA A 286 -13.89 11.41 -13.51
C ALA A 286 -12.44 11.29 -13.01
N LEU A 287 -12.14 11.80 -11.81
CA LEU A 287 -10.81 11.69 -11.21
C LEU A 287 -10.47 10.25 -10.79
N ILE A 288 -11.45 9.41 -10.46
CA ILE A 288 -11.21 7.98 -10.22
C ILE A 288 -10.56 7.35 -11.45
N GLY A 289 -11.17 7.50 -12.63
CA GLY A 289 -10.61 6.91 -13.86
C GLY A 289 -9.21 7.41 -14.19
N VAL A 290 -8.94 8.70 -13.95
CA VAL A 290 -7.61 9.30 -14.18
C VAL A 290 -6.56 8.69 -13.25
N ILE A 291 -6.85 8.63 -11.94
CA ILE A 291 -5.90 8.19 -10.92
C ILE A 291 -5.72 6.67 -10.94
N GLU A 292 -6.78 5.91 -11.20
CA GLU A 292 -6.73 4.44 -11.11
C GLU A 292 -6.26 3.77 -12.39
N THR A 293 -6.31 4.42 -13.56
CA THR A 293 -6.11 3.69 -14.82
C THR A 293 -5.35 4.43 -15.91
N ASN A 294 -5.16 5.75 -15.82
CA ASN A 294 -4.74 6.54 -16.98
C ASN A 294 -3.52 7.44 -16.74
N TRP A 295 -2.42 6.85 -16.26
CA TRP A 295 -1.21 7.59 -15.91
C TRP A 295 -0.44 8.14 -17.13
N ALA A 296 -0.72 7.63 -18.34
CA ALA A 296 -0.16 8.16 -19.58
C ALA A 296 -0.88 9.43 -20.09
N SER A 297 -1.96 9.88 -19.42
CA SER A 297 -2.74 11.02 -19.88
C SER A 297 -2.19 12.38 -19.42
N HIS A 298 -2.51 13.42 -20.20
CA HIS A 298 -2.31 14.80 -19.76
C HIS A 298 -3.15 15.14 -18.52
N GLN A 299 -4.33 14.52 -18.35
CA GLN A 299 -5.15 14.73 -17.16
C GLN A 299 -4.45 14.22 -15.89
N TRP A 300 -3.81 13.05 -15.95
CA TRP A 300 -2.99 12.57 -14.85
C TRP A 300 -1.83 13.51 -14.53
N ARG A 301 -1.15 14.02 -15.57
CA ARG A 301 -0.11 15.04 -15.36
C ARG A 301 -0.64 16.22 -14.55
N GLU A 302 -1.76 16.80 -14.95
CA GLU A 302 -2.35 17.95 -14.23
C GLU A 302 -2.72 17.59 -12.79
N VAL A 303 -3.33 16.42 -12.57
CA VAL A 303 -3.68 15.94 -11.22
C VAL A 303 -2.43 15.77 -10.36
N LEU A 304 -1.36 15.16 -10.87
CA LEU A 304 -0.12 15.01 -10.10
C LEU A 304 0.51 16.36 -9.75
N ILE A 305 0.52 17.32 -10.68
CA ILE A 305 0.97 18.68 -10.42
C ILE A 305 0.18 19.30 -9.28
N GLN A 306 -1.15 19.16 -9.31
CA GLN A 306 -2.05 19.66 -8.29
C GLN A 306 -1.79 18.98 -6.93
N GLN A 307 -1.63 17.65 -6.88
CA GLN A 307 -1.32 16.91 -5.66
C GLN A 307 0.03 17.32 -5.04
N VAL A 308 1.07 17.51 -5.86
CA VAL A 308 2.36 18.02 -5.39
C VAL A 308 2.23 19.45 -4.86
N LYS A 309 1.47 20.32 -5.55
CA LYS A 309 1.20 21.68 -5.08
C LYS A 309 0.41 21.70 -3.76
N ASP A 310 -0.54 20.79 -3.58
CA ASP A 310 -1.26 20.62 -2.32
C ASP A 310 -0.31 20.28 -1.16
N LEU A 311 0.63 19.35 -1.39
CA LEU A 311 1.68 19.00 -0.43
C LEU A 311 2.52 20.21 -0.05
N ARG A 312 3.01 20.94 -1.07
CA ARG A 312 3.91 22.09 -0.85
C ARG A 312 3.20 23.24 -0.14
N ARG A 313 1.91 23.49 -0.46
CA ARG A 313 1.06 24.45 0.26
C ARG A 313 0.75 24.00 1.68
N SER A 314 0.68 22.70 1.92
CA SER A 314 0.56 22.14 3.27
C SER A 314 1.79 22.42 4.12
N ILE A 315 3.00 22.35 3.54
CA ILE A 315 4.22 22.79 4.22
C ILE A 315 4.22 24.30 4.45
N ASP A 316 3.80 25.11 3.46
CA ASP A 316 3.67 26.56 3.64
C ASP A 316 2.71 26.90 4.80
N TYR A 317 1.63 26.12 4.98
CA TYR A 317 0.76 26.24 6.15
C TYR A 317 1.48 25.92 7.46
N LEU A 318 2.24 24.82 7.52
CA LEU A 318 3.04 24.47 8.71
C LEU A 318 4.08 25.55 9.05
N GLU A 319 4.64 26.25 8.06
CA GLU A 319 5.57 27.38 8.27
C GLU A 319 4.91 28.55 9.04
N THR A 320 3.57 28.64 9.03
CA THR A 320 2.81 29.66 9.81
C THR A 320 2.55 29.25 11.26
N ARG A 321 2.84 28.00 11.63
CA ARG A 321 2.48 27.41 12.93
C ARG A 321 3.63 27.52 13.92
N PRO A 322 3.49 28.28 15.03
CA PRO A 322 4.55 28.42 16.03
C PRO A 322 4.79 27.14 16.83
N ASP A 323 3.84 26.21 16.81
CA ASP A 323 3.88 24.91 17.47
C ASP A 323 4.50 23.80 16.60
N ILE A 324 5.03 24.10 15.40
CA ILE A 324 5.63 23.13 14.49
C ILE A 324 7.10 23.50 14.18
N ASP A 325 8.03 22.56 14.33
CA ASP A 325 9.43 22.76 13.93
C ASP A 325 9.60 22.37 12.46
N CYS A 326 9.44 23.34 11.56
CA CYS A 326 9.59 23.14 10.11
C CYS A 326 11.01 22.75 9.67
N ARG A 327 12.00 22.73 10.58
CA ARG A 327 13.33 22.16 10.28
C ARG A 327 13.35 20.65 10.45
N LYS A 328 12.30 20.06 11.02
CA LYS A 328 12.17 18.62 11.35
C LYS A 328 10.92 18.02 10.71
N LEU A 329 10.80 18.19 9.40
CA LEU A 329 9.73 17.59 8.59
C LEU A 329 10.19 16.26 7.99
N ALA A 330 9.29 15.28 7.98
CA ALA A 330 9.47 14.04 7.23
C ALA A 330 8.25 13.75 6.34
N PHE A 331 8.48 12.99 5.28
CA PHE A 331 7.42 12.49 4.39
C PHE A 331 7.18 11.01 4.67
N GLU A 332 5.92 10.61 4.80
CA GLU A 332 5.53 9.19 4.81
C GLU A 332 4.53 8.93 3.69
N GLY A 333 4.90 8.03 2.78
CA GLY A 333 4.04 7.52 1.73
C GLY A 333 3.61 6.09 2.02
N MET A 334 2.37 5.75 1.68
CA MET A 334 1.86 4.36 1.64
C MET A 334 1.42 4.05 0.22
N SER A 335 1.89 2.93 -0.35
CA SER A 335 1.50 2.44 -1.69
C SER A 335 1.52 3.55 -2.75
N PHE A 336 0.36 4.04 -3.21
CA PHE A 336 0.23 5.20 -4.10
C PHE A 336 1.10 6.39 -3.66
N GLY A 337 1.03 6.81 -2.40
CA GLY A 337 1.87 7.89 -1.87
C GLY A 337 3.37 7.59 -1.92
N SER A 338 3.76 6.31 -1.74
CA SER A 338 5.14 5.86 -1.92
C SER A 338 5.59 5.84 -3.37
N VAL A 339 4.68 5.46 -4.27
CA VAL A 339 4.89 5.46 -5.73
C VAL A 339 5.10 6.89 -6.22
N LEU A 340 4.35 7.87 -5.71
CA LEU A 340 4.58 9.30 -6.01
C LEU A 340 5.78 9.92 -5.28
N GLY A 341 6.29 9.24 -4.25
CA GLY A 341 7.41 9.67 -3.41
C GLY A 341 8.62 10.21 -4.18
N PRO A 342 9.14 9.53 -5.23
CA PRO A 342 10.23 10.05 -6.05
C PRO A 342 9.97 11.44 -6.64
N VAL A 343 8.77 11.69 -7.15
CA VAL A 343 8.41 12.99 -7.73
C VAL A 343 8.37 14.05 -6.63
N ILE A 344 7.66 13.77 -5.54
CA ILE A 344 7.52 14.67 -4.38
C ILE A 344 8.90 15.03 -3.81
N LEU A 345 9.71 14.04 -3.47
CA LEU A 345 10.99 14.21 -2.78
C LEU A 345 12.09 14.82 -3.65
N ALA A 346 11.94 14.81 -4.98
CA ALA A 346 12.88 15.46 -5.89
C ALA A 346 12.54 16.95 -6.15
N VAL A 347 11.31 17.38 -5.85
CA VAL A 347 10.84 18.75 -6.08
C VAL A 347 10.55 19.53 -4.79
N GLU A 348 10.54 18.84 -3.63
CA GLU A 348 10.39 19.42 -2.30
C GLU A 348 11.61 19.10 -1.43
N ASP A 349 12.46 20.11 -1.23
CA ASP A 349 13.76 19.98 -0.56
C ASP A 349 13.66 20.20 0.97
N ARG A 350 12.49 20.52 1.53
CA ARG A 350 12.29 20.81 2.97
C ARG A 350 12.28 19.56 3.86
N PHE A 351 12.05 18.37 3.32
CA PHE A 351 12.06 17.13 4.09
C PHE A 351 13.45 16.70 4.56
N LYS A 352 13.55 16.19 5.79
CA LYS A 352 14.80 15.68 6.39
C LYS A 352 14.88 14.15 6.40
N ALA A 353 13.74 13.48 6.25
CA ALA A 353 13.65 12.05 6.11
C ALA A 353 12.41 11.68 5.31
N SER A 354 12.43 10.51 4.69
CA SER A 354 11.26 9.91 4.06
C SER A 354 11.12 8.43 4.40
N ILE A 355 9.87 7.99 4.50
CA ILE A 355 9.47 6.59 4.67
C ILE A 355 8.52 6.25 3.54
N LEU A 356 8.85 5.21 2.78
CA LEU A 356 8.04 4.71 1.68
C LEU A 356 7.59 3.28 2.02
N LEU A 357 6.37 3.17 2.55
CA LEU A 357 5.73 1.90 2.88
C LEU A 357 5.09 1.32 1.62
N ALA A 358 5.38 0.06 1.31
CA ALA A 358 4.90 -0.63 0.12
C ALA A 358 5.18 0.19 -1.17
N GLY A 359 6.39 0.75 -1.30
CA GLY A 359 6.76 1.63 -2.41
C GLY A 359 7.50 0.93 -3.55
N GLY A 360 7.36 1.44 -4.77
CA GLY A 360 8.07 0.98 -5.95
C GLY A 360 7.75 1.86 -7.17
N PHE A 361 8.34 1.57 -8.32
CA PHE A 361 7.89 2.22 -9.54
C PHE A 361 6.56 1.68 -10.02
N GLY A 362 5.63 2.60 -10.30
CA GLY A 362 4.41 2.43 -11.09
C GLY A 362 3.49 1.24 -10.75
N LEU A 363 2.20 1.50 -10.57
CA LEU A 363 1.18 0.44 -10.55
C LEU A 363 0.90 -0.12 -11.97
N PHE A 364 1.28 0.63 -13.02
CA PHE A 364 0.98 0.32 -14.44
C PHE A 364 2.24 0.29 -15.32
N GLY A 365 3.27 -0.46 -14.89
CA GLY A 365 4.46 -0.72 -15.72
C GLY A 365 5.26 0.53 -16.08
N GLY A 366 5.23 1.59 -15.27
CA GLY A 366 6.03 2.80 -15.52
C GLY A 366 5.54 3.68 -16.66
N GLN A 367 4.30 3.46 -17.10
CA GLN A 367 3.66 4.35 -18.08
C GLN A 367 3.34 5.69 -17.41
N GLY A 368 3.77 6.76 -18.06
CA GLY A 368 3.56 8.12 -17.63
C GLY A 368 4.23 9.07 -18.61
N LEU A 369 3.62 10.23 -18.85
CA LEU A 369 4.25 11.26 -19.66
C LEU A 369 5.63 11.60 -19.08
N PRO A 370 6.66 11.85 -19.91
CA PRO A 370 8.03 12.05 -19.44
C PRO A 370 8.14 13.07 -18.29
N GLU A 371 7.38 14.15 -18.34
CA GLU A 371 7.38 15.20 -17.34
C GLU A 371 6.81 14.80 -15.98
N VAL A 372 6.10 13.67 -15.85
CA VAL A 372 5.55 13.17 -14.56
C VAL A 372 5.93 11.73 -14.27
N ASN A 373 6.81 11.16 -15.09
CA ASN A 373 7.29 9.80 -14.92
C ASN A 373 8.40 9.73 -13.86
N GLN A 374 8.19 8.93 -12.81
CA GLN A 374 9.09 8.78 -11.65
C GLN A 374 10.54 8.49 -12.01
N VAL A 375 10.80 7.81 -13.13
CA VAL A 375 12.16 7.49 -13.59
C VAL A 375 13.00 8.75 -13.79
N ASN A 376 12.36 9.88 -14.13
CA ASN A 376 13.02 11.16 -14.32
C ASN A 376 13.30 11.91 -13.00
N TYR A 377 12.80 11.39 -11.87
CA TYR A 377 12.89 12.06 -10.56
C TYR A 377 13.71 11.26 -9.53
N VAL A 378 13.59 9.93 -9.54
CA VAL A 378 14.17 9.01 -8.54
C VAL A 378 15.66 9.24 -8.24
N SER A 379 16.49 9.46 -9.25
CA SER A 379 17.94 9.68 -9.10
C SER A 379 18.31 11.05 -8.51
N ARG A 380 17.31 11.93 -8.37
CA ARG A 380 17.41 13.30 -7.87
C ARG A 380 16.91 13.43 -6.45
N VAL A 381 16.23 12.42 -5.92
CA VAL A 381 15.90 12.31 -4.50
C VAL A 381 17.18 12.22 -3.70
N LYS A 382 17.45 13.20 -2.82
CA LYS A 382 18.62 13.20 -1.92
C LYS A 382 18.25 12.98 -0.45
N THR A 383 16.96 13.12 -0.13
CA THR A 383 16.42 12.92 1.21
C THR A 383 16.75 11.52 1.71
N PRO A 384 17.17 11.35 2.98
CA PRO A 384 17.33 10.03 3.58
C PRO A 384 16.04 9.21 3.52
N THR A 385 16.08 8.04 2.89
CA THR A 385 14.88 7.25 2.56
C THR A 385 14.91 5.85 3.14
N LEU A 386 13.87 5.49 3.91
CA LEU A 386 13.57 4.13 4.30
C LEU A 386 12.49 3.56 3.37
N MET A 387 12.69 2.36 2.84
CA MET A 387 11.70 1.59 2.09
C MET A 387 11.37 0.29 2.82
N LEU A 388 10.08 0.02 3.02
CA LEU A 388 9.60 -1.19 3.69
C LEU A 388 8.60 -1.90 2.76
N ASN A 389 8.92 -3.12 2.34
CA ASN A 389 8.19 -3.81 1.27
C ASN A 389 7.84 -5.26 1.62
N GLY A 390 6.78 -5.78 1.01
CA GLY A 390 6.50 -7.21 0.97
C GLY A 390 7.32 -7.92 -0.10
N LYS A 391 7.78 -9.14 0.20
CA LYS A 391 8.47 -10.01 -0.74
C LYS A 391 7.52 -10.61 -1.79
N TYR A 392 6.25 -10.77 -1.46
CA TYR A 392 5.23 -11.36 -2.31
C TYR A 392 4.33 -10.33 -3.01
N ASP A 393 4.61 -9.03 -2.80
CA ASP A 393 3.83 -7.92 -3.35
C ASP A 393 3.59 -8.09 -4.85
N SER A 394 2.32 -8.28 -5.22
CA SER A 394 1.91 -8.42 -6.63
C SER A 394 1.64 -7.09 -7.31
N PHE A 395 1.38 -6.02 -6.54
CA PHE A 395 1.16 -4.67 -7.06
C PHE A 395 2.47 -4.00 -7.44
N LEU A 396 3.49 -4.14 -6.57
CA LEU A 396 4.81 -3.54 -6.74
C LEU A 396 5.91 -4.60 -6.51
N PRO A 397 6.05 -5.57 -7.44
CA PRO A 397 6.92 -6.72 -7.22
C PRO A 397 8.38 -6.32 -6.97
N PRO A 398 9.11 -7.04 -6.08
CA PRO A 398 10.50 -6.73 -5.75
C PRO A 398 11.39 -6.47 -6.96
N GLU A 399 11.53 -7.47 -7.83
CA GLU A 399 12.51 -7.45 -8.91
C GLU A 399 12.22 -6.44 -10.02
N THR A 400 10.96 -6.08 -10.23
CA THR A 400 10.54 -5.26 -11.37
C THR A 400 10.08 -3.85 -10.98
N SER A 401 9.91 -3.56 -9.69
CA SER A 401 9.35 -2.29 -9.23
C SER A 401 10.09 -1.74 -7.99
N SER A 402 9.94 -2.37 -6.83
CA SER A 402 10.44 -1.79 -5.58
C SER A 402 11.95 -1.80 -5.44
N LYS A 403 12.63 -2.87 -5.87
CA LYS A 403 14.10 -2.93 -5.86
C LYS A 403 14.71 -1.97 -6.90
N PRO A 404 14.26 -1.94 -8.17
CA PRO A 404 14.77 -0.96 -9.13
C PRO A 404 14.60 0.49 -8.67
N MET A 405 13.48 0.84 -8.03
CA MET A 405 13.29 2.19 -7.48
C MET A 405 14.33 2.49 -6.41
N PHE A 406 14.53 1.59 -5.45
CA PHE A 406 15.52 1.74 -4.38
C PHE A 406 16.95 1.88 -4.92
N ASP A 407 17.33 1.03 -5.87
CA ASP A 407 18.65 1.02 -6.47
C ASP A 407 18.94 2.34 -7.19
N LEU A 408 17.94 2.88 -7.89
CA LEU A 408 18.02 4.15 -8.62
C LEU A 408 17.87 5.42 -7.76
N LEU A 409 17.50 5.30 -6.47
CA LEU A 409 17.43 6.47 -5.58
C LEU A 409 18.75 7.22 -5.55
N GLY A 410 18.66 8.54 -5.74
CA GLY A 410 19.79 9.47 -5.66
C GLY A 410 20.37 9.66 -4.26
N THR A 411 19.68 9.12 -3.24
CA THR A 411 20.05 9.20 -1.83
C THR A 411 21.37 8.45 -1.60
N PRO A 412 22.33 9.03 -0.85
CA PRO A 412 23.57 8.35 -0.50
C PRO A 412 23.31 6.98 0.14
N ALA A 413 24.19 6.01 -0.11
CA ALA A 413 23.99 4.62 0.30
C ALA A 413 23.85 4.46 1.83
N GLU A 414 24.60 5.24 2.60
CA GLU A 414 24.52 5.32 4.06
C GLU A 414 23.20 5.94 4.60
N HIS A 415 22.47 6.59 3.70
CA HIS A 415 21.23 7.30 3.98
C HIS A 415 20.00 6.68 3.31
N LYS A 416 20.12 5.50 2.69
CA LYS A 416 18.98 4.72 2.21
C LYS A 416 18.99 3.28 2.71
N ARG A 417 17.82 2.74 3.03
CA ARG A 417 17.66 1.34 3.45
C ARG A 417 16.37 0.76 2.92
N GLN A 418 16.41 -0.46 2.41
CA GLN A 418 15.23 -1.23 2.03
C GLN A 418 15.16 -2.52 2.85
N ILE A 419 13.96 -2.88 3.31
CA ILE A 419 13.70 -4.12 4.06
C ILE A 419 12.53 -4.84 3.41
N TYR A 420 12.72 -6.14 3.15
CA TYR A 420 11.68 -7.04 2.66
C TYR A 420 11.17 -7.94 3.78
N TYR A 421 9.86 -8.07 3.85
CA TYR A 421 9.17 -8.96 4.79
C TYR A 421 8.47 -10.09 4.06
N GLU A 422 8.27 -11.23 4.73
CA GLU A 422 7.57 -12.42 4.20
C GLU A 422 6.03 -12.20 4.15
N THR A 423 5.64 -11.06 3.61
CA THR A 423 4.26 -10.59 3.40
C THR A 423 4.05 -10.21 1.94
N ASP A 424 2.79 -10.02 1.55
CA ASP A 424 2.40 -9.35 0.32
C ASP A 424 2.52 -7.82 0.52
N HIS A 425 1.73 -7.02 -0.19
CA HIS A 425 1.81 -5.56 -0.28
C HIS A 425 2.15 -4.80 1.03
N ILE A 426 1.41 -5.06 2.10
CA ILE A 426 1.57 -4.36 3.40
C ILE A 426 2.59 -5.10 4.32
N PRO A 427 3.66 -4.44 4.78
CA PRO A 427 4.60 -4.98 5.78
C PRO A 427 3.94 -5.29 7.13
N PRO A 428 4.52 -6.16 7.98
CA PRO A 428 4.02 -6.40 9.33
C PRO A 428 3.99 -5.13 10.19
N VAL A 429 2.85 -4.88 10.85
CA VAL A 429 2.61 -3.62 11.59
C VAL A 429 3.70 -3.29 12.61
N ASN A 430 4.05 -4.26 13.45
CA ASN A 430 5.07 -4.05 14.49
C ASN A 430 6.45 -3.74 13.92
N GLU A 431 6.82 -4.36 12.79
CA GLU A 431 8.13 -4.15 12.19
C GLU A 431 8.23 -2.78 11.53
N PHE A 432 7.20 -2.35 10.78
CA PHE A 432 7.29 -1.02 10.18
C PHE A 432 7.20 0.09 11.24
N ILE A 433 6.40 -0.05 12.31
CA ILE A 433 6.38 0.91 13.42
C ILE A 433 7.78 1.08 14.00
N LYS A 434 8.45 -0.04 14.30
CA LYS A 434 9.80 -0.06 14.88
C LYS A 434 10.82 0.62 13.96
N GLU A 435 10.86 0.24 12.69
CA GLU A 435 11.83 0.77 11.73
C GLU A 435 11.55 2.25 11.40
N THR A 436 10.29 2.65 11.28
CA THR A 436 9.91 4.06 11.06
C THR A 436 10.32 4.95 12.23
N LEU A 437 10.01 4.55 13.48
CA LEU A 437 10.40 5.34 14.65
C LEU A 437 11.92 5.49 14.77
N ALA A 438 12.67 4.40 14.57
CA ALA A 438 14.13 4.43 14.59
C ALA A 438 14.71 5.32 13.48
N TRP A 439 14.12 5.31 12.28
CA TRP A 439 14.55 6.17 11.17
C TRP A 439 14.29 7.64 11.46
N LEU A 440 13.10 7.97 11.96
CA LEU A 440 12.75 9.35 12.33
C LEU A 440 13.62 9.86 13.48
N ASP A 441 13.90 9.04 14.50
CA ASP A 441 14.81 9.39 15.59
C ASP A 441 16.23 9.69 15.06
N LYS A 442 16.72 8.92 14.08
CA LYS A 442 18.04 9.13 13.47
C LYS A 442 18.15 10.48 12.75
N TYR A 443 17.13 10.89 12.00
CA TYR A 443 17.23 12.06 11.11
C TYR A 443 16.55 13.33 11.62
N LEU A 444 15.51 13.22 12.44
CA LEU A 444 14.85 14.36 13.08
C LEU A 444 15.35 14.58 14.53
N GLY A 445 16.01 13.57 15.10
CA GLY A 445 16.31 13.46 16.52
C GLY A 445 15.16 12.81 17.30
N PRO A 446 15.41 12.38 18.55
CA PRO A 446 14.35 11.89 19.42
C PRO A 446 13.32 12.99 19.72
N VAL A 447 12.11 12.58 20.05
CA VAL A 447 11.04 13.50 20.46
C VAL A 447 11.36 14.13 21.82
N GLY A 448 11.20 15.44 21.93
CA GLY A 448 11.25 16.15 23.21
C GLY A 448 9.98 15.84 24.01
N ARG A 449 10.13 15.09 25.12
CA ARG A 449 9.04 14.77 26.05
C ARG A 449 8.92 15.81 27.14
#